data_AF-A0A536Z1C9-F1
#
_entry.id   AF-A0A536Z1C9-F1
#
_cell.length_a   1.000
_cell.length_b   1.000
_cell.length_c   1.000
_cell.angle_alpha   90.00
_cell.angle_beta   90.00
_cell.angle_gamma   90.00
#
_symmetry.space_group_name_H-M   'P 1'
#
loop_
_entity.id
_entity.type
_entity.pdbx_description
1 polymer ?
#
loop_
_entity_poly.entity_id
_entity_poly.type
_entity_poly.pdbx_seq_one_letter_code
_entity_poly.pdbx_strand_id
1 'polypeptide(L)'
;MATALAPAAFIPSSRDRATIVVAALALAALVLAPWGPGGGSALMRALSGATSQWPLIAAAAAVLLFACWGRDTATALVAALGLAWAFGAGFAAGPGAPAFGIGAALALGALTVCLARALARLGMFRGDVAVATIVVVIGALLIVFIFYPVTCSLVAAVEDAQGRFAPGLISARLLTSDIWGLGCFGGGTRCGVAINSALLAAIVGLLSTLL
;
A
#
# COMPACT_ATOMS: atom_id res chain seq x y z
N MET A 1 -12.19 -44.12 -22.60
CA MET A 1 -11.56 -43.02 -23.35
C MET A 1 -11.98 -41.71 -22.70
N ALA A 2 -11.14 -41.17 -21.81
CA ALA A 2 -11.38 -39.87 -21.19
C ALA A 2 -10.93 -38.78 -22.16
N THR A 3 -11.88 -38.00 -22.67
CA THR A 3 -11.62 -36.77 -23.44
C THR A 3 -10.94 -35.78 -22.51
N ALA A 4 -9.62 -35.65 -22.64
CA ALA A 4 -8.87 -34.56 -22.02
C ALA A 4 -9.38 -33.24 -22.62
N LEU A 5 -10.23 -32.53 -21.88
CA LEU A 5 -10.63 -31.16 -22.20
C LEU A 5 -9.33 -30.35 -22.31
N ALA A 6 -9.06 -29.83 -23.51
CA ALA A 6 -7.93 -28.95 -23.74
C ALA A 6 -7.97 -27.81 -22.71
N PRO A 7 -6.84 -27.45 -22.07
CA PRO A 7 -6.82 -26.35 -21.13
C PRO A 7 -7.32 -25.11 -21.86
N ALA A 8 -8.28 -24.40 -21.25
CA ALA A 8 -8.82 -23.16 -21.80
C ALA A 8 -7.66 -22.19 -22.05
N ALA A 9 -7.24 -22.10 -23.31
CA ALA A 9 -6.21 -21.17 -23.73
C ALA A 9 -6.84 -19.79 -23.69
N PHE A 10 -6.33 -18.92 -22.82
CA PHE A 10 -6.71 -17.53 -22.78
C PHE A 10 -6.33 -16.90 -24.12
N ILE A 11 -7.33 -16.57 -24.94
CA ILE A 11 -7.13 -15.78 -26.15
C ILE A 11 -7.31 -14.32 -25.72
N PRO A 12 -6.22 -13.53 -25.58
CA PRO A 12 -6.37 -12.12 -25.23
C PRO A 12 -7.24 -11.45 -26.28
N SER A 13 -8.33 -10.83 -25.82
CA SER A 13 -9.22 -10.08 -26.70
C SER A 13 -8.46 -8.93 -27.35
N SER A 14 -8.84 -8.61 -28.59
CA SER A 14 -8.29 -7.49 -29.34
C SER A 14 -8.57 -6.18 -28.60
N ARG A 15 -7.52 -5.65 -27.93
CA ARG A 15 -7.46 -4.33 -27.26
C ARG A 15 -8.41 -4.19 -26.06
N ASP A 16 -7.86 -4.22 -24.84
CA ASP A 16 -8.63 -4.01 -23.60
C ASP A 16 -9.10 -2.55 -23.48
N ARG A 17 -10.27 -2.26 -24.07
CA ARG A 17 -10.94 -0.96 -24.02
C ARG A 17 -11.22 -0.51 -22.58
N ALA A 18 -11.41 -1.45 -21.65
CA ALA A 18 -11.67 -1.12 -20.26
C ALA A 18 -10.43 -0.52 -19.58
N THR A 19 -9.23 -1.01 -19.87
CA THR A 19 -7.99 -0.39 -19.33
C THR A 19 -7.82 1.05 -19.84
N ILE A 20 -8.18 1.33 -21.10
CA ILE A 20 -8.14 2.69 -21.66
C ILE A 20 -9.11 3.61 -20.92
N VAL A 21 -10.35 3.15 -20.69
CA VAL A 21 -11.36 3.94 -19.95
C VAL A 21 -10.90 4.22 -18.52
N VAL A 22 -10.36 3.22 -17.82
CA VAL A 22 -9.85 3.40 -16.45
C VAL A 22 -8.65 4.33 -16.40
N ALA A 23 -7.72 4.23 -17.36
CA ALA A 23 -6.58 5.14 -17.45
C ALA A 23 -7.02 6.60 -17.77
N ALA A 24 -8.02 6.77 -18.63
CA ALA A 24 -8.59 8.08 -18.92
C ALA A 24 -9.28 8.67 -17.69
N LEU A 25 -10.00 7.85 -16.92
CA LEU A 25 -10.57 8.26 -15.63
C LEU A 25 -9.50 8.67 -14.61
N ALA A 26 -8.37 7.96 -14.55
CA ALA A 26 -7.25 8.32 -13.68
C ALA A 26 -6.69 9.72 -14.00
N LEU A 27 -6.47 10.00 -15.30
CA LEU A 27 -6.06 11.33 -15.77
C LEU A 27 -7.11 12.40 -15.50
N ALA A 28 -8.38 12.11 -15.80
CA ALA A 28 -9.47 13.05 -15.57
C ALA A 28 -9.58 13.41 -14.07
N ALA A 29 -9.41 12.42 -13.17
CA ALA A 29 -9.38 12.66 -11.73
C ALA A 29 -8.21 13.57 -11.32
N LEU A 30 -7.02 13.40 -11.89
CA LEU A 30 -5.87 14.27 -11.59
C LEU A 30 -6.07 15.71 -12.09
N VAL A 31 -6.77 15.89 -13.21
CA VAL A 31 -7.01 17.21 -13.81
C VAL A 31 -8.16 17.95 -13.14
N LEU A 32 -9.27 17.25 -12.85
CA LEU A 32 -10.54 17.87 -12.48
C LEU A 32 -10.86 17.76 -10.98
N ALA A 33 -10.44 16.69 -10.31
CA ALA A 33 -10.86 16.43 -8.95
C ALA A 33 -9.87 17.02 -7.92
N PRO A 34 -10.36 17.47 -6.75
CA PRO A 34 -9.51 18.11 -5.75
C PRO A 34 -8.53 17.10 -5.14
N TRP A 35 -7.23 17.44 -5.16
CA TRP A 35 -6.15 16.59 -4.67
C TRP A 35 -6.05 16.57 -3.14
N GLY A 36 -6.57 17.60 -2.47
CA GLY A 36 -6.61 17.68 -1.01
C GLY A 36 -7.68 18.65 -0.52
N PRO A 37 -7.79 18.85 0.80
CA PRO A 37 -8.88 19.61 1.42
C PRO A 37 -8.95 21.08 0.98
N GLY A 38 -7.86 21.65 0.48
CA GLY A 38 -7.80 23.00 -0.09
C GLY A 38 -8.33 23.16 -1.53
N GLY A 39 -9.12 22.20 -2.06
CA GLY A 39 -9.90 22.36 -3.30
C GLY A 39 -9.16 22.35 -4.64
N GLY A 40 -7.86 22.64 -4.68
CA GLY A 40 -7.07 22.61 -5.92
C GLY A 40 -6.89 21.19 -6.49
N SER A 41 -7.10 21.02 -7.80
CA SER A 41 -6.77 19.77 -8.51
C SER A 41 -5.26 19.55 -8.57
N ALA A 42 -4.82 18.32 -8.87
CA ALA A 42 -3.39 18.02 -8.95
C ALA A 42 -2.72 18.80 -10.08
N LEU A 43 -3.41 19.03 -11.20
CA LEU A 43 -2.90 19.89 -12.27
C LEU A 43 -2.77 21.35 -11.80
N MET A 44 -3.77 21.88 -11.11
CA MET A 44 -3.74 23.27 -10.65
C MET A 44 -2.60 23.52 -9.66
N ARG A 45 -2.35 22.55 -8.76
CA ARG A 45 -1.23 22.60 -7.82
C ARG A 45 0.12 22.41 -8.50
N ALA A 46 0.20 21.57 -9.54
CA ALA A 46 1.41 21.41 -10.35
C ALA A 46 1.76 22.70 -11.10
N LEU A 47 0.74 23.41 -11.61
CA LEU A 47 0.88 24.72 -12.26
C LEU A 47 1.24 25.84 -11.27
N SER A 48 0.76 25.75 -10.02
CA SER A 48 1.10 26.71 -8.96
C SER A 48 2.49 26.49 -8.34
N GLY A 49 3.33 25.64 -8.95
CA GLY A 49 4.72 25.43 -8.54
C GLY A 49 4.97 24.18 -7.70
N ALA A 50 3.97 23.32 -7.43
CA ALA A 50 4.19 22.05 -6.74
C ALA A 50 4.81 21.01 -7.68
N THR A 51 6.15 20.98 -7.75
CA THR A 51 6.92 20.08 -8.63
C THR A 51 6.66 18.59 -8.36
N SER A 52 6.25 18.23 -7.14
CA SER A 52 6.00 16.85 -6.73
C SER A 52 4.87 16.14 -7.50
N GLN A 53 3.95 16.88 -8.13
CA GLN A 53 2.76 16.29 -8.78
C GLN A 53 2.96 15.99 -10.27
N TRP A 54 3.98 16.59 -10.89
CA TRP A 54 4.32 16.35 -12.30
C TRP A 54 4.61 14.88 -12.63
N PRO A 55 5.39 14.13 -11.83
CA PRO A 55 5.68 12.73 -12.13
C PRO A 55 4.45 11.84 -12.09
N LEU A 56 3.47 12.15 -11.23
CA LEU A 56 2.21 11.42 -11.16
C LEU A 56 1.33 11.67 -12.38
N ILE A 57 1.23 12.93 -12.83
CA ILE A 57 0.49 13.29 -14.04
C ILE A 57 1.16 12.64 -15.27
N ALA A 58 2.48 12.69 -15.35
CA ALA A 58 3.25 12.05 -16.41
C ALA A 58 3.06 10.51 -16.41
N ALA A 59 3.04 9.89 -15.23
CA ALA A 59 2.77 8.46 -15.10
C ALA A 59 1.35 8.11 -15.59
N ALA A 60 0.32 8.87 -15.20
CA ALA A 60 -1.05 8.63 -15.66
C ALA A 60 -1.20 8.82 -17.19
N ALA A 61 -0.55 9.85 -17.76
CA ALA A 61 -0.47 10.06 -19.20
C ALA A 61 0.22 8.88 -19.91
N ALA A 62 1.35 8.43 -19.40
CA ALA A 62 2.09 7.30 -19.94
C ALA A 62 1.31 5.98 -19.84
N VAL A 63 0.58 5.74 -18.75
CA VAL A 63 -0.31 4.56 -18.62
C VAL A 63 -1.40 4.59 -19.69
N LEU A 64 -2.03 5.74 -19.95
CA LEU A 64 -3.03 5.86 -21.01
C LEU A 64 -2.42 5.59 -22.40
N LEU A 65 -1.25 6.17 -22.69
CA LEU A 65 -0.56 5.96 -23.97
C LEU A 65 -0.15 4.49 -24.17
N PHE A 66 0.44 3.86 -23.14
CA PHE A 66 0.83 2.45 -23.21
C PHE A 66 -0.36 1.50 -23.28
N ALA A 67 -1.48 1.84 -22.65
CA ALA A 67 -2.73 1.11 -22.80
C ALA A 67 -3.27 1.20 -24.23
N CYS A 68 -3.19 2.38 -24.85
CA CYS A 68 -3.55 2.57 -26.26
C CYS A 68 -2.64 1.77 -27.20
N TRP A 69 -1.35 1.66 -26.89
CA TRP A 69 -0.35 0.93 -27.68
C TRP A 69 -0.33 -0.58 -27.41
N GLY A 70 -1.11 -1.08 -26.45
CA GLY A 70 -1.17 -2.51 -26.11
C GLY A 70 0.09 -3.05 -25.42
N ARG A 71 0.86 -2.19 -24.75
CA ARG A 71 2.15 -2.55 -24.14
C ARG A 71 1.99 -2.82 -22.65
N ASP A 72 1.53 -4.02 -22.32
CA ASP A 72 1.06 -4.41 -20.98
C ASP A 72 2.15 -4.44 -19.90
N THR A 73 3.40 -4.72 -20.29
CA THR A 73 4.54 -4.62 -19.37
C THR A 73 4.81 -3.17 -18.95
N ALA A 74 4.70 -2.23 -19.89
CA ALA A 74 4.93 -0.82 -19.63
C ALA A 74 3.79 -0.20 -18.84
N THR A 75 2.53 -0.58 -19.09
CA THR A 75 1.39 -0.12 -18.28
C THR A 75 1.53 -0.57 -16.83
N ALA A 76 1.91 -1.82 -16.58
CA ALA A 76 2.12 -2.33 -15.23
C ALA A 76 3.25 -1.57 -14.51
N LEU A 77 4.42 -1.44 -15.16
CA LEU A 77 5.57 -0.76 -14.55
C LEU A 77 5.28 0.70 -14.23
N VAL A 78 4.68 1.45 -15.17
CA VAL A 78 4.40 2.87 -14.95
C VAL A 78 3.27 3.07 -13.93
N ALA A 79 2.24 2.22 -13.91
CA ALA A 79 1.20 2.29 -12.89
C ALA A 79 1.79 2.04 -11.49
N ALA A 80 2.66 1.04 -11.35
CA ALA A 80 3.35 0.75 -10.09
C ALA A 80 4.27 1.89 -9.66
N LEU A 81 5.08 2.44 -10.57
CA LEU A 81 5.95 3.59 -10.30
C LEU A 81 5.17 4.85 -9.94
N GLY A 82 4.03 5.10 -10.61
CA GLY A 82 3.15 6.22 -10.31
C GLY A 82 2.54 6.11 -8.90
N LEU A 83 2.08 4.92 -8.53
CA LEU A 83 1.63 4.64 -7.15
C LEU A 83 2.75 4.86 -6.15
N ALA A 84 3.91 4.24 -6.38
CA ALA A 84 5.07 4.33 -5.49
C ALA A 84 5.51 5.79 -5.29
N TRP A 85 5.52 6.59 -6.37
CA TRP A 85 5.81 8.02 -6.28
C TRP A 85 4.78 8.79 -5.47
N ALA A 86 3.48 8.57 -5.72
CA ALA A 86 2.43 9.30 -5.01
C ALA A 86 2.45 9.02 -3.50
N PHE A 87 2.59 7.75 -3.11
CA PHE A 87 2.75 7.38 -1.71
C PHE A 87 4.06 7.90 -1.15
N GLY A 88 5.19 7.69 -1.85
CA GLY A 88 6.51 8.18 -1.45
C GLY A 88 6.59 9.68 -1.21
N ALA A 89 5.95 10.47 -2.08
CA ALA A 89 5.82 11.92 -1.90
C ALA A 89 4.97 12.28 -0.68
N GLY A 90 3.89 11.53 -0.42
CA GLY A 90 3.10 11.66 0.80
C GLY A 90 3.91 11.38 2.07
N PHE A 91 4.73 10.33 2.06
CA PHE A 91 5.65 10.02 3.16
C PHE A 91 6.70 11.12 3.38
N ALA A 92 7.34 11.58 2.30
CA ALA A 92 8.37 12.61 2.37
C ALA A 92 7.86 13.96 2.91
N ALA A 93 6.55 14.23 2.80
CA ALA A 93 5.92 15.43 3.33
C ALA A 93 5.75 15.42 4.87
N GLY A 94 5.91 14.26 5.53
CA GLY A 94 5.98 14.15 6.99
C GLY A 94 4.65 14.37 7.76
N PRO A 95 4.71 14.46 9.10
CA PRO A 95 3.55 14.45 10.01
C PRO A 95 2.56 15.64 9.93
N GLY A 96 2.71 16.55 8.95
CA GLY A 96 1.80 17.67 8.70
C GLY A 96 1.28 17.71 7.25
N ALA A 97 1.54 16.65 6.47
CA ALA A 97 1.12 16.59 5.09
C ALA A 97 -0.41 16.66 4.97
N PRO A 98 -0.94 17.44 4.02
CA PRO A 98 -2.38 17.51 3.79
C PRO A 98 -2.89 16.13 3.37
N ALA A 99 -4.02 15.71 3.94
CA ALA A 99 -4.66 14.45 3.60
C ALA A 99 -4.97 14.37 2.09
N PHE A 100 -4.86 13.15 1.54
CA PHE A 100 -5.29 12.87 0.17
C PHE A 100 -6.79 13.14 0.02
N GLY A 101 -7.13 13.96 -0.96
CA GLY A 101 -8.52 14.27 -1.32
C GLY A 101 -9.15 13.19 -2.19
N ILE A 102 -10.42 13.37 -2.53
CA ILE A 102 -11.17 12.42 -3.37
C ILE A 102 -10.54 12.22 -4.76
N GLY A 103 -9.90 13.27 -5.31
CA GLY A 103 -9.20 13.16 -6.59
C GLY A 103 -7.99 12.24 -6.52
N ALA A 104 -7.26 12.27 -5.40
CA ALA A 104 -6.17 11.34 -5.15
C ALA A 104 -6.67 9.90 -4.98
N ALA A 105 -7.76 9.70 -4.21
CA ALA A 105 -8.36 8.38 -4.05
C ALA A 105 -8.83 7.78 -5.39
N LEU A 106 -9.50 8.57 -6.23
CA LEU A 106 -9.96 8.13 -7.55
C LEU A 106 -8.79 7.86 -8.51
N ALA A 107 -7.80 8.73 -8.57
CA ALA A 107 -6.64 8.56 -9.44
C ALA A 107 -5.80 7.34 -9.04
N LEU A 108 -5.49 7.19 -7.75
CA LEU A 108 -4.69 6.06 -7.24
C LEU A 108 -5.47 4.75 -7.33
N GLY A 109 -6.78 4.77 -7.04
CA GLY A 109 -7.64 3.60 -7.22
C GLY A 109 -7.70 3.16 -8.68
N ALA A 110 -7.88 4.10 -9.62
CA ALA A 110 -7.88 3.82 -11.05
C ALA A 110 -6.52 3.29 -11.54
N LEU A 111 -5.40 3.87 -11.08
CA LEU A 111 -4.06 3.36 -11.39
C LEU A 111 -3.83 1.95 -10.82
N THR A 112 -4.36 1.66 -9.63
CA THR A 112 -4.30 0.30 -9.02
C THR A 112 -5.08 -0.71 -9.85
N VAL A 113 -6.25 -0.33 -10.37
CA VAL A 113 -7.03 -1.17 -11.29
C VAL A 113 -6.29 -1.35 -12.62
N CYS A 114 -5.70 -0.30 -13.19
CA CYS A 114 -4.85 -0.42 -14.39
C CYS A 114 -3.68 -1.38 -14.18
N LEU A 115 -3.01 -1.30 -13.02
CA LEU A 115 -1.95 -2.22 -12.63
C LEU A 115 -2.47 -3.66 -12.58
N ALA A 116 -3.60 -3.90 -11.90
CA ALA A 116 -4.17 -5.24 -11.79
C ALA A 116 -4.55 -5.85 -13.13
N ARG A 117 -5.17 -5.06 -14.02
CA ARG A 117 -5.52 -5.49 -15.38
C ARG A 117 -4.28 -5.78 -16.22
N ALA A 118 -3.24 -4.95 -16.10
CA ALA A 118 -1.98 -5.18 -16.78
C ALA A 118 -1.32 -6.48 -16.30
N LEU A 119 -1.30 -6.75 -14.99
CA LEU A 119 -0.77 -7.99 -14.42
C LEU A 119 -1.55 -9.23 -14.89
N ALA A 120 -2.88 -9.15 -14.97
CA ALA A 120 -3.69 -10.24 -15.52
C ALA A 120 -3.32 -10.53 -16.99
N ARG A 121 -3.12 -9.48 -17.82
CA ARG A 121 -2.73 -9.65 -19.22
C ARG A 121 -1.32 -10.18 -19.42
N LEU A 122 -0.43 -10.00 -18.43
CA LEU A 122 0.91 -10.62 -18.42
C LEU A 122 0.86 -12.13 -18.11
N GLY A 123 -0.32 -12.72 -17.93
CA GLY A 123 -0.50 -14.15 -17.64
C GLY A 123 -0.50 -14.49 -16.15
N MET A 124 -0.41 -13.49 -15.27
CA MET A 124 -0.57 -13.68 -13.83
C MET A 124 -2.03 -13.99 -13.49
N PHE A 125 -2.27 -14.67 -12.37
CA PHE A 125 -3.63 -15.05 -11.94
C PHE A 125 -4.44 -15.81 -13.01
N ARG A 126 -3.76 -16.59 -13.86
CA ARG A 126 -4.37 -17.35 -14.97
C ARG A 126 -5.10 -16.46 -15.99
N GLY A 127 -4.75 -15.17 -16.06
CA GLY A 127 -5.43 -14.20 -16.93
C GLY A 127 -6.75 -13.67 -16.40
N ASP A 128 -7.15 -14.05 -15.18
CA ASP A 128 -8.41 -13.60 -14.58
C ASP A 128 -8.27 -12.18 -14.02
N VAL A 129 -8.95 -11.24 -14.69
CA VAL A 129 -8.93 -9.83 -14.33
C VAL A 129 -9.65 -9.55 -13.01
N ALA A 130 -10.70 -10.28 -12.69
CA ALA A 130 -11.46 -10.07 -11.45
C ALA A 130 -10.61 -10.50 -10.24
N VAL A 131 -10.01 -11.69 -10.32
CA VAL A 131 -9.12 -12.20 -9.27
C VAL A 131 -7.90 -11.30 -9.11
N ALA A 132 -7.25 -10.91 -10.22
CA ALA A 132 -6.11 -10.00 -10.18
C ALA A 132 -6.47 -8.66 -9.52
N THR A 133 -7.65 -8.10 -9.84
CA THR A 133 -8.10 -6.82 -9.25
C THR A 133 -8.32 -6.96 -7.76
N ILE A 134 -8.97 -8.02 -7.29
CA ILE A 134 -9.18 -8.28 -5.86
C ILE A 134 -7.84 -8.38 -5.13
N VAL A 135 -6.92 -9.22 -5.62
CA VAL A 135 -5.63 -9.45 -4.96
C VAL A 135 -4.79 -8.18 -4.91
N VAL A 136 -4.70 -7.44 -6.02
CA VAL A 136 -3.89 -6.22 -6.10
C VAL A 136 -4.48 -5.10 -5.25
N VAL A 137 -5.81 -4.93 -5.24
CA VAL A 137 -6.47 -3.93 -4.39
C VAL A 137 -6.27 -4.27 -2.92
N ILE A 138 -6.52 -5.52 -2.50
CA ILE A 138 -6.27 -5.93 -1.11
C ILE A 138 -4.80 -5.74 -0.74
N GLY A 139 -3.86 -6.14 -1.59
CA GLY A 139 -2.44 -5.93 -1.38
C GLY A 139 -2.07 -4.46 -1.19
N ALA A 140 -2.63 -3.58 -2.03
CA ALA A 140 -2.43 -2.13 -1.92
C ALA A 140 -2.99 -1.59 -0.59
N LEU A 141 -4.17 -2.02 -0.17
CA LEU A 141 -4.73 -1.65 1.14
C LEU A 141 -3.87 -2.15 2.31
N LEU A 142 -3.38 -3.39 2.27
CA LEU A 142 -2.48 -3.90 3.31
C LEU A 142 -1.20 -3.06 3.41
N ILE A 143 -0.62 -2.68 2.27
CA ILE A 143 0.56 -1.81 2.23
C ILE A 143 0.27 -0.46 2.91
N VAL A 144 -0.85 0.17 2.56
CA VAL A 144 -1.20 1.52 3.04
C VAL A 144 -1.72 1.54 4.49
N PHE A 145 -2.44 0.51 4.94
CA PHE A 145 -3.07 0.51 6.27
C PHE A 145 -2.31 -0.30 7.32
N ILE A 146 -1.49 -1.26 6.92
CA ILE A 146 -0.75 -2.12 7.86
C ILE A 146 0.74 -1.82 7.79
N PHE A 147 1.34 -1.98 6.61
CA PHE A 147 2.79 -1.79 6.50
C PHE A 147 3.22 -0.33 6.72
N TYR A 148 2.42 0.64 6.30
CA TYR A 148 2.65 2.06 6.57
C TYR A 148 2.81 2.35 8.08
N PRO A 149 1.79 2.16 8.95
CA PRO A 149 1.93 2.56 10.35
C PRO A 149 2.96 1.72 11.09
N VAL A 150 3.12 0.44 10.70
CA VAL A 150 4.17 -0.42 11.26
C VAL A 150 5.55 0.14 10.96
N THR A 151 5.82 0.57 9.72
CA THR A 151 7.11 1.15 9.34
C THR A 151 7.35 2.47 10.08
N CYS A 152 6.35 3.34 10.18
CA CYS A 152 6.46 4.58 10.96
C CYS A 152 6.76 4.30 12.44
N SER A 153 6.11 3.31 13.05
CA SER A 153 6.36 2.91 14.44
C SER A 153 7.78 2.34 14.63
N LEU A 154 8.27 1.56 13.68
CA LEU A 154 9.63 1.03 13.69
C LEU A 154 10.68 2.14 13.53
N VAL A 155 10.47 3.09 12.63
CA VAL A 155 11.36 4.25 12.45
C VAL A 155 11.38 5.09 13.73
N ALA A 156 10.22 5.38 14.31
CA ALA A 156 10.10 6.12 15.58
C ALA A 156 10.77 5.39 16.77
N ALA A 157 10.93 4.07 16.70
CA ALA A 157 11.65 3.31 17.73
C ALA A 157 13.17 3.51 17.66
N VAL A 158 13.71 3.82 16.47
CA VAL A 158 15.16 4.02 16.23
C VAL A 158 15.58 5.48 16.43
N GLU A 159 14.63 6.41 16.27
CA GLU A 159 14.86 7.85 16.43
C GLU A 159 14.65 8.31 17.88
N ASP A 160 15.53 9.20 18.35
CA ASP A 160 15.39 9.91 19.63
C ASP A 160 14.36 11.06 19.53
N ALA A 161 13.93 11.64 20.65
CA ALA A 161 12.94 12.73 20.70
C ALA A 161 13.34 13.99 19.90
N GLN A 162 14.62 14.10 19.51
CA GLN A 162 15.18 15.16 18.68
C GLN A 162 15.47 14.70 17.23
N GLY A 163 14.95 13.55 16.79
CA GLY A 163 15.12 13.03 15.43
C GLY A 163 16.52 12.51 15.09
N ARG A 164 17.33 12.18 16.12
CA ARG A 164 18.67 11.62 15.94
C ARG A 164 18.63 10.10 15.98
N PHE A 165 19.34 9.44 15.08
CA PHE A 165 19.53 7.99 15.10
C PHE A 165 20.26 7.57 16.38
N ALA A 166 19.56 6.91 17.30
CA ALA A 166 20.10 6.51 18.60
C ALA A 166 19.79 5.03 18.89
N PRO A 167 20.44 4.09 18.19
CA PRO A 167 20.15 2.66 18.32
C PRO A 167 20.38 2.10 19.75
N GLY A 168 21.19 2.76 20.58
CA GLY A 168 21.39 2.38 21.98
C GLY A 168 20.17 2.58 22.89
N LEU A 169 19.22 3.45 22.51
CA LEU A 169 17.95 3.59 23.25
C LEU A 169 17.00 2.42 23.02
N ILE A 170 17.14 1.69 21.90
CA ILE A 170 16.31 0.53 21.57
C ILE A 170 16.53 -0.57 22.62
N SER A 171 17.79 -0.89 22.94
CA SER A 171 18.11 -1.91 23.95
C SER A 171 17.69 -1.48 25.35
N ALA A 172 17.84 -0.19 25.69
CA ALA A 172 17.43 0.34 27.00
C ALA A 172 15.90 0.33 27.19
N ARG A 173 15.13 0.62 26.13
CA ARG A 173 13.66 0.59 26.17
C ARG A 173 13.11 -0.84 26.12
N LEU A 174 13.70 -1.72 25.30
CA LEU A 174 13.23 -3.10 25.14
C LEU A 174 13.55 -4.01 26.32
N LEU A 175 14.65 -3.78 27.04
CA LEU A 175 15.10 -4.62 28.16
C LEU A 175 14.78 -4.03 29.54
N THR A 176 13.87 -3.05 29.61
CA THR A 176 13.50 -2.46 30.89
C THR A 176 12.76 -3.46 31.78
N SER A 177 12.99 -3.36 33.09
CA SER A 177 12.40 -4.26 34.09
C SER A 177 10.87 -4.19 34.14
N ASP A 178 10.26 -3.12 33.67
CA ASP A 178 8.79 -3.01 33.58
C ASP A 178 8.18 -3.92 32.50
N ILE A 179 8.94 -4.29 31.47
CA ILE A 179 8.48 -5.18 30.40
C ILE A 179 8.77 -6.65 30.77
N TRP A 180 9.99 -6.93 31.24
CA TRP A 180 10.50 -8.29 31.48
C TRP A 180 10.68 -8.66 32.96
N GLY A 181 10.15 -7.86 33.89
CA GLY A 181 10.30 -8.10 35.33
C GLY A 181 9.62 -9.38 35.80
N LEU A 182 10.36 -10.25 36.49
CA LEU A 182 9.85 -11.48 37.11
C LEU A 182 9.40 -11.25 38.57
N GLY A 183 9.09 -10.01 38.95
CA GLY A 183 8.78 -9.61 40.33
C GLY A 183 7.65 -10.41 40.98
N CYS A 184 6.76 -10.99 40.19
CA CYS A 184 5.69 -11.89 40.63
C CYS A 184 6.15 -13.25 41.17
N PHE A 185 7.36 -13.72 40.83
CA PHE A 185 7.91 -14.98 41.37
C PHE A 185 8.66 -14.78 42.70
N GLY A 186 9.06 -13.55 43.04
CA GLY A 186 9.86 -13.23 44.22
C GLY A 186 9.09 -12.59 45.39
N GLY A 187 7.75 -12.56 45.35
CA GLY A 187 6.91 -11.95 46.39
C GLY A 187 6.44 -10.52 46.09
N GLY A 188 6.68 -10.00 44.88
CA GLY A 188 6.08 -8.76 44.40
C GLY A 188 4.64 -8.94 43.90
N THR A 189 3.86 -7.86 43.86
CA THR A 189 2.44 -7.89 43.49
C THR A 189 2.16 -7.86 41.98
N ARG A 190 3.19 -7.67 41.12
CA ARG A 190 3.04 -7.53 39.65
C ARG A 190 4.24 -8.14 38.89
N CYS A 191 3.97 -8.86 37.79
CA CYS A 191 4.98 -9.16 36.77
C CYS A 191 5.14 -7.97 35.81
N GLY A 192 6.22 -7.96 35.03
CA GLY A 192 6.33 -7.12 33.84
C GLY A 192 5.26 -7.47 32.80
N VAL A 193 4.90 -6.48 31.97
CA VAL A 193 3.76 -6.57 31.04
C VAL A 193 3.91 -7.76 30.08
N ALA A 194 5.10 -8.01 29.55
CA ALA A 194 5.32 -9.09 28.59
C ALA A 194 5.15 -10.47 29.22
N ILE A 195 5.63 -10.67 30.45
CA ILE A 195 5.52 -11.95 31.18
C ILE A 195 4.05 -12.22 31.53
N ASN A 196 3.31 -11.21 31.99
CA ASN A 196 1.90 -11.38 32.29
C ASN A 196 1.09 -11.76 31.03
N SER A 197 1.30 -11.07 29.92
CA SER A 197 0.64 -11.39 28.65
C SER A 197 1.04 -12.77 28.11
N ALA A 198 2.31 -13.16 28.24
CA ALA A 198 2.78 -14.49 27.81
C ALA A 198 2.15 -15.62 28.63
N LEU A 199 2.05 -15.46 29.95
CA LEU A 199 1.42 -16.44 30.83
C LEU A 199 -0.08 -16.58 30.50
N LEU A 200 -0.78 -15.47 30.33
CA LEU A 200 -2.20 -15.46 29.96
C LEU A 200 -2.43 -16.11 28.58
N ALA A 201 -1.60 -15.80 27.59
CA ALA A 201 -1.69 -16.41 26.26
C ALA A 201 -1.45 -17.93 26.32
N ALA A 202 -0.47 -18.39 27.12
CA ALA A 202 -0.20 -19.81 27.31
C ALA A 202 -1.36 -20.53 28.01
N ILE A 203 -1.89 -19.96 29.10
CA ILE A 203 -3.03 -20.52 29.84
C ILE A 203 -4.26 -20.64 28.93
N VAL A 204 -4.60 -19.58 28.19
CA VAL A 204 -5.73 -19.60 27.25
C VAL A 204 -5.50 -20.61 26.13
N GLY A 205 -4.31 -20.64 25.53
CA GLY A 205 -3.98 -21.60 24.48
C GLY A 205 -4.07 -23.06 24.94
N LEU A 206 -3.57 -23.37 26.15
CA LEU A 206 -3.66 -24.69 26.76
C LEU A 206 -5.12 -25.07 27.08
N LEU A 207 -5.88 -24.17 27.73
CA LEU A 207 -7.28 -24.41 28.06
C LEU A 207 -8.14 -24.62 26.81
N SER A 208 -7.99 -23.79 25.77
CA SER A 208 -8.72 -23.94 24.50
C SER A 208 -8.35 -25.20 23.72
N THR A 209 -7.19 -25.79 23.97
CA THR A 209 -6.77 -27.04 23.33
C THR A 209 -7.22 -28.28 24.11
N LEU A 210 -7.34 -28.17 25.43
CA LEU A 210 -7.67 -29.28 26.34
C LEU A 210 -9.17 -29.42 26.65
N LEU A 211 -9.96 -28.35 26.50
CA LEU A 211 -11.42 -28.34 26.58
C LEU A 211 -12.05 -28.66 25.22
#